data_AF-A0A965PU28-F1
#
_entry.id   AF-A0A965PU28-F1
#
_cell.length_a   1.000
_cell.length_b   1.000
_cell.length_c   1.000
_cell.angle_alpha   90.00
_cell.angle_beta   90.00
_cell.angle_gamma   90.00
#
_symmetry.space_group_name_H-M   'P 1'
#
loop_
_entity.id
_entity.type
_entity.pdbx_description
1 polymer ?
#
loop_
_entity_poly.entity_id
_entity_poly.type
_entity_poly.pdbx_seq_one_letter_code
_entity_poly.pdbx_strand_id
1 'polypeptide(L)'
;MLSRLLNQGTEDRAISFQSLFASGEGFATSTNSGTTVTQIDSLKIEAVYACVRLISDSISTLPVDTYIRVGAERKAFRPRPQWLDIPETGVTRTEHFQQVLVSLLLNGNSFTRIVRDDQGVAALVVLNPEKVECSRDQVTRRPIYIYDQRDIIQSDDMIHITELRLPGELRGRSKIDLIKENLGLAKALEEFAARFFGQGSSASGIIEFPGNLTREQAKDLVSSFEEGHRGLRRSHRPGVLFGGAKFTKTTVDNDSAQFLESRRFAIEEIGRIFRCPPSMLGVTTAGAMSYASV
;
A
#
# COMPACT_ATOMS: atom_id res chain seq x y z
N MET A 1 4.29 67.47 5.95
CA MET A 1 3.38 66.61 5.18
C MET A 1 4.11 65.98 3.98
N LEU A 2 5.14 65.15 4.24
CA LEU A 2 5.92 64.50 3.16
C LEU A 2 6.47 63.12 3.56
N SER A 3 6.15 62.59 4.75
CA SER A 3 6.59 61.25 5.19
C SER A 3 5.49 60.17 5.06
N ARG A 4 4.40 60.45 4.34
CA ARG A 4 3.27 59.53 4.12
C ARG A 4 3.10 59.05 2.67
N LEU A 5 4.05 59.37 1.80
CA LEU A 5 4.03 59.02 0.35
C LEU A 5 4.97 57.87 -0.02
N LEU A 6 5.70 57.29 0.95
CA LEU A 6 6.64 56.18 0.73
C LEU A 6 6.27 54.90 1.49
N ASN A 7 5.03 54.78 1.95
CA ASN A 7 4.54 53.52 2.49
C ASN A 7 3.91 52.70 1.36
N GLN A 8 4.76 52.18 0.46
CA GLN A 8 4.37 51.02 -0.33
C GLN A 8 4.23 49.87 0.66
N GLY A 9 3.00 49.66 1.14
CA GLY A 9 2.64 48.42 1.80
C GLY A 9 2.92 47.30 0.81
N THR A 10 3.93 46.49 1.11
CA THR A 10 4.11 45.17 0.52
C THR A 10 2.86 44.37 0.88
N GLU A 11 1.89 44.34 -0.03
CA GLU A 11 0.89 43.28 -0.06
C GLU A 11 1.62 41.98 -0.39
N ASP A 12 1.93 41.18 0.62
CA ASP A 12 2.27 39.78 0.42
C ASP A 12 1.01 39.01 0.05
N ARG A 13 0.61 39.14 -1.22
CA ARG A 13 -0.38 38.28 -1.88
C ARG A 13 0.31 37.45 -2.94
N ALA A 14 1.08 36.47 -2.50
CA ALA A 14 1.30 35.23 -3.22
C ALA A 14 1.92 34.22 -2.25
N ILE A 15 1.23 33.10 -2.03
CA ILE A 15 1.91 31.88 -1.61
C ILE A 15 2.90 31.59 -2.73
N SER A 16 4.19 31.82 -2.47
CA SER A 16 5.23 31.60 -3.48
C SER A 16 5.43 30.09 -3.66
N PHE A 17 5.81 29.67 -4.86
CA PHE A 17 6.19 28.29 -5.14
C PHE A 17 7.26 27.82 -4.13
N GLN A 18 8.18 28.70 -3.73
CA GLN A 18 9.11 28.41 -2.64
C GLN A 18 8.44 28.19 -1.28
N SER A 19 7.39 28.91 -0.89
CA SER A 19 6.69 28.66 0.40
C SER A 19 5.91 27.35 0.44
N LEU A 20 5.43 26.86 -0.70
CA LEU A 20 4.80 25.52 -0.83
C LEU A 20 5.84 24.39 -0.74
N PHE A 21 7.08 24.63 -1.17
CA PHE A 21 8.14 23.62 -1.18
C PHE A 21 9.10 23.73 0.03
N ALA A 22 9.17 24.88 0.70
CA ALA A 22 10.00 25.10 1.89
C ALA A 22 9.36 24.61 3.20
N SER A 23 8.05 24.30 3.19
CA SER A 23 7.33 23.73 4.35
C SER A 23 7.64 22.25 4.59
N GLY A 24 8.46 21.60 3.76
CA GLY A 24 8.79 20.18 3.93
C GLY A 24 7.61 19.24 3.66
N GLU A 25 6.53 19.71 3.02
CA GLU A 25 5.51 18.87 2.40
C GLU A 25 6.08 18.21 1.14
N GLY A 26 6.99 17.26 1.36
CA GLY A 26 7.51 16.39 0.31
C GLY A 26 6.35 15.65 -0.35
N PHE A 27 6.35 15.66 -1.69
CA PHE A 27 5.62 14.73 -2.57
C PHE A 27 4.35 14.15 -1.94
N ALA A 28 3.20 14.85 -2.04
CA ALA A 28 1.86 14.42 -1.63
C ALA A 28 1.72 12.91 -1.35
N THR A 29 2.17 12.52 -0.15
CA THR A 29 2.07 11.17 0.39
C THR A 29 0.70 10.98 1.02
N SER A 30 -0.05 12.06 1.20
CA SER A 30 -1.46 12.04 1.57
C SER A 30 -2.34 11.66 0.38
N THR A 31 -3.28 10.77 0.64
CA THR A 31 -4.41 10.47 -0.26
C THR A 31 -5.57 11.44 0.03
N ASN A 32 -6.56 11.50 -0.84
CA ASN A 32 -7.79 12.29 -0.62
C ASN A 32 -8.56 11.86 0.65
N SER A 33 -8.34 10.63 1.11
CA SER A 33 -8.86 10.12 2.38
C SER A 33 -8.12 10.65 3.62
N GLY A 34 -7.06 11.46 3.43
CA GLY A 34 -6.21 11.99 4.51
C GLY A 34 -5.19 10.98 5.05
N THR A 35 -5.12 9.77 4.48
CA THR A 35 -4.18 8.74 4.93
C THR A 35 -2.93 8.71 4.05
N THR A 36 -1.76 8.53 4.68
CA THR A 36 -0.52 8.24 3.98
C THR A 36 -0.39 6.75 3.69
N VAL A 37 -0.06 6.42 2.44
CA VAL A 37 0.15 5.05 1.96
C VAL A 37 1.54 4.93 1.35
N THR A 38 2.44 4.27 2.07
CA THR A 38 3.75 3.81 1.58
C THR A 38 3.68 2.35 1.13
N GLN A 39 4.74 1.84 0.52
CA GLN A 39 4.88 0.43 0.14
C GLN A 39 4.82 -0.50 1.36
N ILE A 40 5.36 -0.06 2.49
CA ILE A 40 5.29 -0.82 3.75
C ILE A 40 3.88 -0.75 4.34
N ASP A 41 3.21 0.41 4.24
CA ASP A 41 1.83 0.53 4.70
C ASP A 41 0.84 -0.24 3.82
N SER A 42 1.10 -0.37 2.52
CA SER A 42 0.24 -1.15 1.64
C SER A 42 0.26 -2.64 1.99
N LEU A 43 1.39 -3.18 2.47
CA LEU A 43 1.47 -4.54 3.00
C LEU A 43 0.69 -4.75 4.30
N LYS A 44 0.29 -3.68 5.01
CA LYS A 44 -0.60 -3.80 6.18
C LYS A 44 -2.06 -4.02 5.78
N ILE A 45 -2.41 -3.73 4.53
CA ILE A 45 -3.74 -4.01 3.98
C ILE A 45 -3.80 -5.49 3.63
N GLU A 46 -4.72 -6.22 4.25
CA GLU A 46 -4.86 -7.67 4.15
C GLU A 46 -4.93 -8.15 2.70
N ALA A 47 -5.76 -7.51 1.88
CA ALA A 47 -5.95 -7.87 0.48
C ALA A 47 -4.66 -7.73 -0.37
N VAL A 48 -3.87 -6.68 -0.12
CA VAL A 48 -2.59 -6.46 -0.81
C VAL A 48 -1.58 -7.53 -0.38
N TYR A 49 -1.47 -7.77 0.93
CA TYR A 49 -0.59 -8.80 1.48
C TYR A 49 -0.91 -10.18 0.89
N ALA A 50 -2.19 -10.55 0.85
CA ALA A 50 -2.66 -11.83 0.30
C ALA A 50 -2.31 -11.97 -1.19
N CYS A 51 -2.56 -10.94 -2.01
CA CYS A 51 -2.22 -10.94 -3.43
C CYS A 51 -0.71 -11.09 -3.66
N VAL A 52 0.11 -10.32 -2.95
CA VAL A 52 1.57 -10.32 -3.09
C VAL A 52 2.14 -11.68 -2.68
N ARG A 53 1.67 -12.24 -1.56
CA ARG A 53 2.08 -13.59 -1.11
C ARG A 53 1.66 -14.67 -2.10
N LEU A 54 0.39 -14.68 -2.51
CA LEU A 54 -0.12 -15.66 -3.47
C LEU A 54 0.73 -15.71 -4.75
N ILE A 55 1.01 -14.56 -5.36
CA ILE A 55 1.80 -14.49 -6.60
C ILE A 55 3.26 -14.87 -6.35
N SER A 56 3.87 -14.31 -5.30
CA SER A 56 5.31 -14.51 -5.03
C SER A 56 5.64 -15.95 -4.63
N ASP A 57 4.83 -16.57 -3.77
CA ASP A 57 5.01 -17.95 -3.34
C ASP A 57 4.72 -18.94 -4.48
N SER A 58 3.69 -18.68 -5.29
CA SER A 58 3.36 -19.55 -6.43
C SER A 58 4.45 -19.55 -7.49
N ILE A 59 5.01 -18.39 -7.85
CA ILE A 59 6.02 -18.33 -8.91
C ILE A 59 7.39 -18.79 -8.39
N SER A 60 7.76 -18.45 -7.15
CA SER A 60 9.09 -18.81 -6.59
C SER A 60 9.28 -20.31 -6.45
N THR A 61 8.20 -21.08 -6.27
CA THR A 61 8.23 -22.54 -6.16
C THR A 61 8.38 -23.25 -7.50
N LEU A 62 8.15 -22.57 -8.63
CA LEU A 62 8.24 -23.19 -9.95
C LEU A 62 9.67 -23.67 -10.25
N PRO A 63 9.83 -24.84 -10.90
CA PRO A 63 11.13 -25.30 -11.35
C PRO A 63 11.62 -24.45 -12.52
N VAL A 64 12.88 -24.01 -12.45
CA VAL A 64 13.54 -23.26 -13.51
C VAL A 64 14.69 -24.11 -14.05
N ASP A 65 14.89 -24.14 -15.36
CA ASP A 65 16.02 -24.83 -15.98
C ASP A 65 16.60 -24.06 -17.18
N THR A 66 17.87 -24.34 -17.50
CA THR A 66 18.65 -23.64 -18.51
C THR A 66 18.70 -24.40 -19.82
N TYR A 67 18.53 -23.67 -20.92
CA TYR A 67 18.50 -24.23 -22.26
C TYR A 67 19.27 -23.32 -23.22
N ILE A 68 20.00 -23.93 -24.14
CA ILE A 68 20.65 -23.26 -25.26
C ILE A 68 20.06 -23.74 -26.58
N ARG A 69 20.12 -22.87 -27.59
CA ARG A 69 19.71 -23.22 -28.95
C ARG A 69 20.94 -23.61 -29.74
N VAL A 70 20.97 -24.84 -30.26
CA VAL A 70 22.03 -25.35 -31.13
C VAL A 70 21.39 -25.67 -32.48
N GLY A 71 21.57 -24.77 -33.45
CA GLY A 71 20.82 -24.82 -34.71
C GLY A 71 19.31 -24.61 -34.49
N ALA A 72 18.49 -25.56 -34.94
CA ALA A 72 17.04 -25.51 -34.75
C ALA A 72 16.58 -26.09 -33.39
N GLU A 73 17.41 -26.88 -32.72
CA GLU A 73 17.03 -27.63 -31.52
C GLU A 73 17.29 -26.86 -30.22
N ARG A 74 16.40 -27.02 -29.24
CA ARG A 74 16.57 -26.54 -27.86
C ARG A 74 17.16 -27.68 -27.03
N LYS A 75 18.38 -27.52 -26.53
CA LYS A 75 19.06 -28.50 -25.67
C LYS A 75 19.26 -27.93 -24.28
N ALA A 76 19.17 -28.78 -23.26
CA ALA A 76 19.46 -28.38 -21.89
C ALA A 76 20.92 -27.95 -21.77
N PHE A 77 21.17 -26.81 -21.15
CA PHE A 77 22.53 -26.31 -20.93
C PHE A 77 23.13 -27.01 -19.70
N ARG A 78 24.26 -27.68 -19.87
CA ARG A 78 24.92 -28.46 -18.82
C ARG A 78 26.45 -28.24 -18.84
N PRO A 79 27.12 -28.19 -17.67
CA PRO A 79 26.55 -28.30 -16.32
C PRO A 79 25.63 -27.12 -15.99
N ARG A 80 24.62 -27.38 -15.14
CA ARG A 80 23.66 -26.35 -14.75
C ARG A 80 24.38 -25.25 -13.97
N PRO A 81 24.15 -23.96 -14.25
CA PRO A 81 24.84 -22.90 -13.55
C PRO A 81 24.48 -22.88 -12.05
N GLN A 82 25.48 -22.81 -11.18
CA GLN A 82 25.29 -22.88 -9.74
C GLN A 82 24.46 -21.71 -9.19
N TRP A 83 24.62 -20.51 -9.75
CA TRP A 83 23.87 -19.31 -9.39
C TRP A 83 22.35 -19.44 -9.62
N LEU A 84 21.88 -20.48 -10.32
CA LEU A 84 20.46 -20.73 -10.47
C LEU A 84 19.86 -21.44 -9.25
N ASP A 85 20.65 -22.28 -8.57
CA ASP A 85 20.22 -23.02 -7.38
C ASP A 85 20.60 -22.31 -6.09
N ILE A 86 21.72 -21.57 -6.10
CA ILE A 86 22.21 -20.73 -5.01
C ILE A 86 22.53 -19.35 -5.58
N PRO A 87 21.52 -18.47 -5.75
CA PRO A 87 21.73 -17.14 -6.31
C PRO A 87 22.62 -16.25 -5.45
N GLU A 88 22.49 -16.33 -4.13
CA GLU A 88 23.29 -15.57 -3.17
C GLU A 88 23.59 -16.45 -1.95
N THR A 89 24.79 -16.28 -1.38
CA THR A 89 25.20 -17.04 -0.19
C THR A 89 24.28 -16.71 0.99
N GLY A 90 23.60 -17.72 1.51
CA GLY A 90 22.67 -17.57 2.63
C GLY A 90 21.23 -17.23 2.24
N VAL A 91 20.93 -17.09 0.94
CA VAL A 91 19.57 -16.90 0.43
C VAL A 91 19.18 -18.09 -0.43
N THR A 92 18.06 -18.73 -0.13
CA THR A 92 17.56 -19.84 -0.94
C THR A 92 17.06 -19.34 -2.30
N ARG A 93 17.04 -20.22 -3.31
CA ARG A 93 16.46 -19.91 -4.63
C ARG A 93 15.04 -19.35 -4.53
N THR A 94 14.21 -19.94 -3.68
CA THR A 94 12.82 -19.52 -3.45
C THR A 94 12.74 -18.11 -2.89
N GLU A 95 13.57 -17.79 -1.88
CA GLU A 95 13.61 -16.46 -1.28
C GLU A 95 14.11 -15.41 -2.27
N HIS A 96 15.12 -15.74 -3.09
CA HIS A 96 15.62 -14.84 -4.13
C HIS A 96 14.51 -14.45 -5.12
N PHE A 97 13.80 -15.44 -5.69
CA PHE A 97 12.68 -15.15 -6.60
C PHE A 97 11.53 -14.42 -5.89
N GLN A 98 11.28 -14.72 -4.62
CA GLN A 98 10.29 -14.00 -3.82
C GLN A 98 10.67 -12.52 -3.66
N GLN A 99 11.94 -12.20 -3.35
CA GLN A 99 12.41 -10.81 -3.26
C GLN A 99 12.26 -10.07 -4.60
N VAL A 100 12.59 -10.73 -5.72
CA VAL A 100 12.39 -10.18 -7.07
C VAL A 100 10.92 -9.83 -7.31
N LEU A 101 10.02 -10.77 -7.02
CA LEU A 101 8.59 -10.61 -7.27
C LEU A 101 7.94 -9.59 -6.34
N VAL A 102 8.30 -9.58 -5.05
CA VAL A 102 7.83 -8.58 -4.08
C VAL A 102 8.26 -7.18 -4.53
N SER A 103 9.51 -7.01 -4.93
CA SER A 103 10.02 -5.73 -5.47
C SER A 103 9.25 -5.30 -6.71
N LEU A 104 8.98 -6.24 -7.62
CA LEU A 104 8.24 -5.98 -8.84
C LEU A 104 6.78 -5.59 -8.56
N LEU A 105 6.08 -6.31 -7.67
CA LEU A 105 4.65 -6.11 -7.38
C LEU A 105 4.38 -4.86 -6.54
N LEU A 106 5.29 -4.47 -5.66
CA LEU A 106 5.14 -3.29 -4.81
C LEU A 106 5.68 -2.04 -5.50
N ASN A 107 6.90 -2.09 -6.03
CA ASN A 107 7.60 -0.89 -6.53
C ASN A 107 7.55 -0.78 -8.06
N GLY A 108 6.95 -1.76 -8.76
CA GLY A 108 6.91 -1.82 -10.22
C GLY A 108 8.26 -2.17 -10.87
N ASN A 109 9.28 -2.44 -10.06
CA ASN A 109 10.67 -2.58 -10.49
C ASN A 109 11.40 -3.60 -9.62
N SER A 110 12.14 -4.49 -10.26
CA SER A 110 13.13 -5.34 -9.60
C SER A 110 14.50 -5.10 -10.22
N PHE A 111 15.50 -4.97 -9.34
CA PHE A 111 16.90 -4.78 -9.69
C PHE A 111 17.69 -5.93 -9.08
N THR A 112 18.33 -6.73 -9.92
CA THR A 112 19.23 -7.80 -9.47
C THR A 112 20.63 -7.50 -10.02
N ARG A 113 21.56 -7.19 -9.11
CA ARG A 113 22.96 -6.98 -9.46
C ARG A 113 23.61 -8.32 -9.74
N ILE A 114 24.29 -8.40 -10.87
CA ILE A 114 25.13 -9.53 -11.23
C ILE A 114 26.53 -9.27 -10.66
N VAL A 115 26.93 -10.06 -9.68
CA VAL A 115 28.30 -10.04 -9.16
C VAL A 115 29.10 -11.08 -9.94
N ARG A 116 30.21 -10.65 -10.55
CA ARG A 116 31.07 -11.49 -11.38
C ARG A 116 32.44 -11.66 -10.74
N ASP A 117 33.02 -12.83 -10.93
CA ASP A 117 34.41 -13.16 -10.61
C ASP A 117 35.14 -13.66 -11.88
N ASP A 118 36.40 -14.09 -11.73
CA ASP A 118 37.20 -14.61 -12.85
C ASP A 118 36.62 -15.91 -13.47
N GLN A 119 35.66 -16.57 -12.81
CA GLN A 119 35.04 -17.82 -13.25
C GLN A 119 33.64 -17.60 -13.83
N GLY A 120 33.08 -16.40 -13.73
CA GLY A 120 31.79 -16.03 -14.32
C GLY A 120 30.89 -15.28 -13.35
N VAL A 121 29.62 -15.71 -13.25
CA VAL A 121 28.65 -15.10 -12.33
C VAL A 121 28.77 -15.77 -10.98
N ALA A 122 29.23 -15.01 -9.98
CA ALA A 122 29.42 -15.45 -8.61
C ALA A 122 28.14 -15.35 -7.78
N ALA A 123 27.37 -14.27 -7.94
CA ALA A 123 26.12 -14.07 -7.21
C ALA A 123 25.12 -13.17 -7.96
N LEU A 124 23.85 -13.31 -7.61
CA LEU A 124 22.73 -12.48 -8.02
C LEU A 124 22.10 -11.86 -6.78
N VAL A 125 22.35 -10.57 -6.57
CA VAL A 125 21.92 -9.85 -5.36
C VAL A 125 20.74 -8.96 -5.71
N VAL A 126 19.58 -9.18 -5.08
CA VAL A 126 18.40 -8.33 -5.27
C VAL A 126 18.59 -7.04 -4.47
N LEU A 127 18.56 -5.90 -5.16
CA LEU A 127 18.73 -4.59 -4.54
C LEU A 127 17.37 -3.98 -4.16
N ASN A 128 17.36 -3.19 -3.08
CA ASN A 128 16.18 -2.40 -2.75
C ASN A 128 15.90 -1.37 -3.87
N PRO A 129 14.74 -1.43 -4.56
CA PRO A 129 14.42 -0.54 -5.65
C PRO A 129 14.38 0.94 -5.30
N GLU A 130 14.13 1.31 -4.04
CA GLU A 130 14.07 2.72 -3.59
C GLU A 130 15.45 3.38 -3.56
N LYS A 131 16.51 2.58 -3.45
CA LYS A 131 17.90 3.05 -3.42
C LYS A 131 18.57 3.06 -4.79
N VAL A 132 17.85 2.65 -5.84
CA VAL A 132 18.36 2.54 -7.21
C VAL A 132 17.80 3.68 -8.05
N GLU A 133 18.69 4.56 -8.50
CA GLU A 133 18.39 5.58 -9.49
C GLU A 133 18.77 5.08 -10.89
N CYS A 134 17.92 5.35 -11.88
CA CYS A 134 18.14 4.96 -13.27
C CYS A 134 18.48 6.21 -14.09
N SER A 135 19.64 6.22 -14.72
CA SER A 135 20.05 7.27 -15.66
C SER A 135 20.41 6.68 -17.02
N ARG A 136 20.64 7.53 -18.01
CA ARG A 136 21.26 7.14 -19.27
C ARG A 136 22.64 7.74 -19.35
N ASP A 137 23.58 6.93 -19.80
CA ASP A 137 24.86 7.45 -20.24
C ASP A 137 24.65 8.49 -21.35
N GLN A 138 25.35 9.62 -21.24
CA GLN A 138 25.30 10.69 -22.23
C GLN A 138 25.97 10.27 -23.55
N VAL A 139 26.95 9.37 -23.48
CA VAL A 139 27.71 8.91 -24.65
C VAL A 139 27.07 7.67 -25.27
N THR A 140 26.95 6.58 -24.51
CA THR A 140 26.49 5.29 -25.05
C THR A 140 24.96 5.17 -25.12
N ARG A 141 24.21 6.10 -24.49
CA ARG A 141 22.74 6.07 -24.32
C ARG A 141 22.20 4.82 -23.61
N ARG A 142 23.09 3.95 -23.11
CA ARG A 142 22.75 2.76 -22.33
C ARG A 142 22.26 3.18 -20.94
N PRO A 143 21.37 2.39 -20.32
CA PRO A 143 20.97 2.65 -18.94
C PRO A 143 22.15 2.43 -18.01
N ILE A 144 22.27 3.30 -17.01
CA ILE A 144 23.22 3.19 -15.90
C ILE A 144 22.38 3.24 -14.61
N TYR A 145 22.79 2.45 -13.63
CA TYR A 145 22.11 2.36 -12.35
C TYR A 145 23.03 2.90 -11.26
N ILE A 146 22.52 3.81 -10.42
CA ILE A 146 23.26 4.35 -9.28
C ILE A 146 22.60 3.80 -8.02
N TYR A 147 23.34 3.01 -7.26
CA TYR A 147 22.87 2.44 -6.00
C TYR A 147 23.43 3.22 -4.81
N ASP A 148 22.55 3.62 -3.89
CA ASP A 148 22.87 4.32 -2.63
C ASP A 148 23.74 5.59 -2.86
N GLN A 149 23.50 6.28 -3.99
CA GLN A 149 24.19 7.51 -4.43
C GLN A 149 25.72 7.39 -4.61
N ARG A 150 26.27 6.17 -4.63
CA ARG A 150 27.72 5.95 -4.65
C ARG A 150 28.16 4.94 -5.69
N ASP A 151 27.45 3.82 -5.77
CA ASP A 151 27.88 2.70 -6.60
C ASP A 151 27.23 2.76 -7.99
N ILE A 152 28.06 2.91 -9.03
CA ILE A 152 27.61 3.01 -10.41
C ILE A 152 27.68 1.62 -11.03
N ILE A 153 26.52 1.04 -11.28
CA ILE A 153 26.37 -0.29 -11.87
C ILE A 153 25.98 -0.14 -13.35
N GLN A 154 26.77 -0.76 -14.22
CA GLN A 154 26.55 -0.74 -15.67
C GLN A 154 25.38 -1.65 -16.06
N SER A 155 24.77 -1.39 -17.22
CA SER A 155 23.66 -2.20 -17.74
C SER A 155 24.00 -3.69 -17.87
N ASP A 156 25.28 -4.04 -18.09
CA ASP A 156 25.70 -5.42 -18.34
C ASP A 156 25.80 -6.24 -17.04
N ASP A 157 25.81 -5.55 -15.88
CA ASP A 157 25.87 -6.12 -14.54
C ASP A 157 24.57 -5.90 -13.75
N MET A 158 23.49 -5.49 -14.43
CA MET A 158 22.18 -5.26 -13.83
C MET A 158 21.08 -5.97 -14.62
N ILE A 159 20.32 -6.81 -13.93
CA ILE A 159 19.03 -7.31 -14.42
C ILE A 159 17.95 -6.37 -13.89
N HIS A 160 17.38 -5.56 -14.77
CA HIS A 160 16.26 -4.68 -14.46
C HIS A 160 14.96 -5.19 -15.08
N ILE A 161 14.04 -5.63 -14.24
CA ILE A 161 12.71 -6.08 -14.64
C ILE A 161 11.69 -5.01 -14.24
N THR A 162 10.84 -4.60 -15.17
CA THR A 162 9.77 -3.62 -14.94
C THR A 162 8.41 -4.21 -15.18
N GLU A 163 7.45 -3.91 -14.31
CA GLU A 163 6.07 -4.35 -14.49
C GLU A 163 5.38 -3.52 -15.58
N LEU A 164 5.24 -2.21 -15.34
CA LEU A 164 4.62 -1.26 -16.27
C LEU A 164 5.56 -0.09 -16.52
N ARG A 165 6.26 -0.10 -17.66
CA ARG A 165 7.13 1.01 -18.09
C ARG A 165 6.38 1.87 -19.11
N LEU A 166 6.21 3.16 -18.81
CA LEU A 166 5.60 4.09 -19.76
C LEU A 166 6.59 4.47 -20.89
N PRO A 167 6.09 4.86 -22.07
CA PRO A 167 6.96 5.30 -23.17
C PRO A 167 7.90 6.43 -22.73
N GLY A 168 9.20 6.24 -22.98
CA GLY A 168 10.23 7.22 -22.63
C GLY A 168 10.76 7.11 -21.19
N GLU A 169 10.10 6.38 -20.30
CA GLU A 169 10.57 6.18 -18.92
C GLU A 169 11.62 5.06 -18.86
N LEU A 170 12.63 5.24 -18.00
CA LEU A 170 13.61 4.19 -17.69
C LEU A 170 13.11 3.22 -16.63
N ARG A 171 12.23 3.70 -15.76
CA ARG A 171 11.72 2.97 -14.60
C ARG A 171 10.25 2.60 -14.82
N GLY A 172 9.84 1.46 -14.26
CA GLY A 172 8.44 1.09 -14.18
C GLY A 172 7.69 1.95 -13.16
N ARG A 173 6.40 2.15 -13.37
CA ARG A 173 5.49 2.76 -12.40
C ARG A 173 5.08 1.72 -11.36
N SER A 174 5.15 2.13 -10.09
CA SER A 174 4.69 1.35 -8.95
C SER A 174 3.17 1.19 -9.03
N LYS A 175 2.69 -0.05 -8.94
CA LYS A 175 1.26 -0.35 -8.86
C LYS A 175 0.63 0.35 -7.66
N ILE A 176 1.30 0.31 -6.50
CA ILE A 176 0.86 0.93 -5.25
C ILE A 176 0.67 2.45 -5.42
N ASP A 177 1.61 3.12 -6.10
CA ASP A 177 1.55 4.57 -6.31
C ASP A 177 0.38 4.95 -7.21
N LEU A 178 0.08 4.13 -8.23
CA LEU A 178 -1.05 4.34 -9.14
C LEU A 178 -2.41 4.15 -8.46
N ILE A 179 -2.49 3.31 -7.44
CA ILE A 179 -3.75 2.97 -6.75
C ILE A 179 -3.83 3.52 -5.32
N LYS A 180 -2.91 4.43 -4.95
CA LYS A 180 -2.79 4.94 -3.59
C LYS A 180 -4.11 5.47 -3.03
N GLU A 181 -4.93 6.10 -3.88
CA GLU A 181 -6.24 6.63 -3.50
C GLU A 181 -7.21 5.51 -3.07
N ASN A 182 -7.30 4.42 -3.84
CA ASN A 182 -8.13 3.26 -3.51
C ASN A 182 -7.63 2.56 -2.24
N LEU A 183 -6.31 2.45 -2.06
CA LEU A 183 -5.72 1.89 -0.84
C LEU A 183 -5.99 2.79 0.38
N GLY A 184 -5.94 4.11 0.20
CA GLY A 184 -6.28 5.08 1.23
C GLY A 184 -7.74 4.95 1.67
N LEU A 185 -8.66 4.79 0.72
CA LEU A 185 -10.08 4.53 1.00
C LEU A 185 -10.26 3.22 1.77
N ALA A 186 -9.63 2.12 1.33
CA ALA A 186 -9.70 0.84 2.01
C ALA A 186 -9.19 0.93 3.47
N LYS A 187 -8.06 1.61 3.67
CA LYS A 187 -7.48 1.86 5.00
C LYS A 187 -8.40 2.73 5.87
N ALA A 188 -9.02 3.77 5.30
CA ALA A 188 -9.97 4.62 6.02
C ALA A 188 -11.24 3.84 6.41
N LEU A 189 -11.74 2.96 5.54
CA LEU A 189 -12.84 2.05 5.86
C LEU A 189 -12.46 1.11 7.00
N GLU A 190 -11.29 0.47 6.96
CA GLU A 190 -10.81 -0.38 8.06
C GLU A 190 -10.68 0.38 9.39
N GLU A 191 -10.14 1.59 9.36
CA GLU A 191 -10.03 2.42 10.56
C GLU A 191 -11.41 2.83 11.09
N PHE A 192 -12.34 3.19 10.21
CA PHE A 192 -13.73 3.45 10.58
C PHE A 192 -14.36 2.19 11.20
N ALA A 193 -14.16 1.00 10.62
CA ALA A 193 -14.65 -0.26 11.17
C ALA A 193 -14.09 -0.48 12.59
N ALA A 194 -12.78 -0.35 12.74
CA ALA A 194 -12.09 -0.56 14.01
C ALA A 194 -12.60 0.42 15.08
N ARG A 195 -12.89 1.67 14.72
CA ARG A 195 -13.48 2.66 15.64
C ARG A 195 -14.94 2.34 15.94
N PHE A 196 -15.74 2.06 14.91
CA PHE A 196 -17.18 1.77 15.03
C PHE A 196 -17.42 0.54 15.91
N PHE A 197 -16.75 -0.58 15.64
CA PHE A 197 -16.86 -1.79 16.45
C PHE A 197 -16.08 -1.70 17.76
N GLY A 198 -14.89 -1.09 17.76
CA GLY A 198 -13.99 -1.03 18.91
C GLY A 198 -14.44 -0.08 20.02
N GLN A 199 -15.13 1.01 19.68
CA GLN A 199 -15.72 1.91 20.67
C GLN A 199 -16.95 1.29 21.32
N GLY A 200 -17.56 0.26 20.71
CA GLY A 200 -18.62 -0.57 21.29
C GLY A 200 -19.94 0.16 21.54
N SER A 201 -19.91 1.49 21.49
CA SER A 201 -21.05 2.38 21.47
C SER A 201 -21.42 2.64 20.02
N SER A 202 -22.37 1.88 19.50
CA SER A 202 -23.14 2.28 18.32
C SER A 202 -24.10 3.45 18.64
N ALA A 203 -23.80 4.27 19.66
CA ALA A 203 -24.71 5.28 20.16
C ALA A 203 -24.54 6.60 19.39
N SER A 204 -24.62 6.53 18.05
CA SER A 204 -25.21 7.65 17.33
C SER A 204 -26.68 7.64 17.72
N GLY A 205 -27.02 8.39 18.76
CA GLY A 205 -28.36 8.42 19.31
C GLY A 205 -28.59 9.71 20.05
N ILE A 206 -29.85 10.12 20.07
CA ILE A 206 -30.27 11.36 20.71
C ILE A 206 -30.75 10.97 22.11
N ILE A 207 -30.17 11.61 23.13
CA ILE A 207 -30.71 11.55 24.49
C ILE A 207 -31.78 12.63 24.57
N GLU A 208 -33.04 12.21 24.52
CA GLU A 208 -34.20 13.09 24.72
C GLU A 208 -34.44 13.26 26.22
N PHE A 209 -34.39 14.51 26.69
CA PHE A 209 -34.71 14.86 28.07
C PHE A 209 -35.99 15.70 28.11
N PRO A 210 -37.03 15.31 28.89
CA PRO A 210 -38.35 15.96 28.85
C PRO A 210 -38.42 17.35 29.52
N GLY A 211 -37.36 17.80 30.21
CA GLY A 211 -37.28 19.10 30.88
C GLY A 211 -36.22 20.05 30.31
N ASN A 212 -36.07 21.23 30.92
CA ASN A 212 -34.99 22.17 30.57
C ASN A 212 -33.67 21.76 31.26
N LEU A 213 -32.65 21.45 30.47
CA LEU A 213 -31.28 21.25 30.93
C LEU A 213 -30.45 22.52 30.71
N THR A 214 -29.60 22.88 31.68
CA THR A 214 -28.52 23.84 31.40
C THR A 214 -27.46 23.19 30.51
N ARG A 215 -26.66 24.01 29.81
CA ARG A 215 -25.57 23.50 28.95
C ARG A 215 -24.56 22.64 29.71
N GLU A 216 -24.32 22.96 30.98
CA GLU A 216 -23.41 22.21 31.85
C GLU A 216 -24.00 20.85 32.22
N GLN A 217 -25.28 20.81 32.63
CA GLN A 217 -25.96 19.55 32.95
C GLN A 217 -26.08 18.61 31.75
N ALA A 218 -26.30 19.15 30.54
CA ALA A 218 -26.32 18.36 29.32
C ALA A 218 -24.94 17.73 29.02
N LYS A 219 -23.85 18.47 29.24
CA LYS A 219 -22.48 17.93 29.07
C LYS A 219 -22.17 16.83 30.08
N ASP A 220 -22.54 17.03 31.35
CA ASP A 220 -22.31 16.04 32.41
C ASP A 220 -23.12 14.75 32.20
N LEU A 221 -24.33 14.87 31.64
CA LEU A 221 -25.15 13.72 31.29
C LEU A 221 -24.52 12.92 30.15
N VAL A 222 -24.03 13.59 29.10
CA VAL A 222 -23.33 12.94 27.98
C VAL A 222 -22.04 12.28 28.45
N SER A 223 -21.20 12.97 29.25
CA SER A 223 -19.94 12.40 29.74
C SER A 223 -20.17 11.18 30.64
N SER A 224 -21.15 11.24 31.55
CA SER A 224 -21.53 10.12 32.40
C SER A 224 -22.02 8.91 31.59
N PHE A 225 -22.78 9.16 30.53
CA PHE A 225 -23.24 8.11 29.63
C PHE A 225 -22.09 7.49 28.82
N GLU A 226 -21.18 8.32 28.30
CA GLU A 226 -19.99 7.88 27.58
C GLU A 226 -19.05 7.07 28.48
N GLU A 227 -18.77 7.48 29.71
CA GLU A 227 -17.88 6.75 30.64
C GLU A 227 -18.39 5.33 30.94
N GLY A 228 -19.72 5.17 31.01
CA GLY A 228 -20.39 3.90 31.25
C GLY A 228 -20.35 2.92 30.08
N HIS A 229 -20.29 3.42 28.83
CA HIS A 229 -20.48 2.63 27.61
C HIS A 229 -19.31 2.66 26.62
N ARG A 230 -18.30 3.52 26.84
CA ARG A 230 -17.14 3.64 25.95
C ARG A 230 -16.21 2.43 26.08
N GLY A 231 -15.91 1.83 24.93
CA GLY A 231 -14.95 0.74 24.77
C GLY A 231 -15.60 -0.65 24.75
N LEU A 232 -14.94 -1.58 24.06
CA LEU A 232 -15.42 -2.94 23.77
C LEU A 232 -15.92 -3.73 25.00
N ARG A 233 -15.33 -3.51 26.18
CA ARG A 233 -15.73 -4.21 27.44
C ARG A 233 -16.95 -3.59 28.12
N ARG A 234 -17.31 -2.35 27.78
CA ARG A 234 -18.35 -1.56 28.43
C ARG A 234 -19.58 -1.33 27.54
N SER A 235 -19.48 -1.67 26.25
CA SER A 235 -20.53 -1.57 25.22
C SER A 235 -21.88 -2.20 25.59
N HIS A 236 -21.86 -3.29 26.34
CA HIS A 236 -23.06 -4.03 26.75
C HIS A 236 -23.49 -3.76 28.19
N ARG A 237 -22.89 -2.76 28.85
CA ARG A 237 -23.35 -2.39 30.19
C ARG A 237 -24.73 -1.74 30.09
N PRO A 238 -25.68 -2.12 30.94
CA PRO A 238 -26.98 -1.44 30.99
C PRO A 238 -26.77 -0.02 31.54
N GLY A 239 -27.06 0.97 30.71
CA GLY A 239 -27.10 2.38 31.09
C GLY A 239 -28.43 2.74 31.75
N VAL A 240 -28.37 3.38 32.91
CA VAL A 240 -29.55 3.99 33.54
C VAL A 240 -29.55 5.48 33.22
N LEU A 241 -30.65 5.96 32.65
CA LEU A 241 -30.87 7.37 32.36
C LEU A 241 -31.80 7.95 33.43
N PHE A 242 -31.39 9.05 34.07
CA PHE A 242 -32.15 9.70 35.15
C PHE A 242 -33.20 10.67 34.60
N GLY A 243 -34.25 10.95 35.38
CA GLY A 243 -35.20 12.05 35.09
C GLY A 243 -36.13 11.84 33.89
N GLY A 244 -36.40 10.59 33.50
CA GLY A 244 -37.27 10.27 32.36
C GLY A 244 -36.60 10.44 31.00
N ALA A 245 -35.28 10.59 30.96
CA ALA A 245 -34.50 10.70 29.74
C ALA A 245 -34.55 9.39 28.94
N LYS A 246 -34.74 9.50 27.63
CA LYS A 246 -34.85 8.37 26.72
C LYS A 246 -33.72 8.43 25.70
N PHE A 247 -33.01 7.32 25.54
CA PHE A 247 -32.02 7.19 24.49
C PHE A 247 -32.67 6.58 23.24
N THR A 248 -32.80 7.40 22.21
CA THR A 248 -33.29 6.97 20.90
C THR A 248 -32.08 6.67 20.01
N LYS A 249 -31.92 5.40 19.62
CA LYS A 249 -30.88 5.01 18.65
C LYS A 249 -31.22 5.61 17.29
N THR A 250 -30.32 6.41 16.73
CA THR A 250 -30.42 6.85 15.34
C THR A 250 -29.94 5.66 14.49
N THR A 251 -30.83 5.12 13.68
CA THR A 251 -30.75 3.91 12.85
C THR A 251 -29.32 3.43 12.50
N VAL A 252 -28.91 2.26 13.03
CA VAL A 252 -27.55 1.70 12.86
C VAL A 252 -27.51 0.51 11.90
N ASP A 253 -28.64 -0.19 11.70
CA ASP A 253 -28.64 -1.50 11.04
C ASP A 253 -28.38 -1.44 9.53
N ASN A 254 -28.89 -0.42 8.82
CA ASN A 254 -28.69 -0.29 7.37
C ASN A 254 -27.24 0.12 7.01
N ASP A 255 -26.63 0.99 7.81
CA ASP A 255 -25.24 1.43 7.59
C ASP A 255 -24.25 0.29 7.79
N SER A 256 -24.52 -0.60 8.76
CA SER A 256 -23.64 -1.74 9.06
C SER A 256 -23.58 -2.75 7.91
N ALA A 257 -24.73 -3.04 7.27
CA ALA A 257 -24.79 -3.93 6.11
C ALA A 257 -24.13 -3.30 4.87
N GLN A 258 -24.41 -2.03 4.57
CA GLN A 258 -23.76 -1.31 3.47
C GLN A 258 -22.25 -1.17 3.68
N PHE A 259 -21.82 -1.02 4.93
CA PHE A 259 -20.42 -0.95 5.29
C PHE A 259 -19.67 -2.28 5.03
N LEU A 260 -20.28 -3.42 5.39
CA LEU A 260 -19.71 -4.74 5.07
C LEU A 260 -19.58 -4.97 3.57
N GLU A 261 -20.58 -4.56 2.79
CA GLU A 261 -20.53 -4.61 1.33
C GLU A 261 -19.44 -3.69 0.75
N SER A 262 -19.28 -2.49 1.31
CA SER A 262 -18.20 -1.56 0.91
C SER A 262 -16.82 -2.15 1.16
N ARG A 263 -16.63 -2.88 2.27
CA ARG A 263 -15.38 -3.58 2.57
C ARG A 263 -15.12 -4.74 1.61
N ARG A 264 -16.15 -5.52 1.25
CA ARG A 264 -16.03 -6.58 0.23
C ARG A 264 -15.62 -6.02 -1.12
N PHE A 265 -16.28 -4.95 -1.55
CA PHE A 265 -15.97 -4.29 -2.81
C PHE A 265 -14.52 -3.77 -2.86
N ALA A 266 -14.04 -3.17 -1.77
CA ALA A 266 -12.63 -2.73 -1.67
C ALA A 266 -11.63 -3.89 -1.85
N ILE A 267 -11.92 -5.08 -1.29
CA ILE A 267 -11.07 -6.26 -1.47
C ILE A 267 -11.10 -6.74 -2.93
N GLU A 268 -12.27 -6.75 -3.57
CA GLU A 268 -12.40 -7.13 -4.98
C GLU A 268 -11.70 -6.17 -5.94
N GLU A 269 -11.73 -4.86 -5.66
CA GLU A 269 -10.97 -3.87 -6.43
C GLU A 269 -9.47 -4.12 -6.34
N ILE A 270 -8.95 -4.35 -5.13
CA ILE A 270 -7.53 -4.69 -4.92
C ILE A 270 -7.18 -6.00 -5.64
N GLY A 271 -8.00 -7.04 -5.50
CA GLY A 271 -7.82 -8.31 -6.20
C GLY A 271 -7.75 -8.14 -7.72
N ARG A 272 -8.62 -7.31 -8.29
CA ARG A 272 -8.63 -6.99 -9.73
C ARG A 272 -7.33 -6.32 -10.19
N ILE A 273 -6.79 -5.40 -9.40
CA ILE A 273 -5.54 -4.70 -9.69
C ILE A 273 -4.34 -5.67 -9.69
N PHE A 274 -4.32 -6.63 -8.76
CA PHE A 274 -3.32 -7.69 -8.71
C PHE A 274 -3.62 -8.87 -9.64
N ARG A 275 -4.74 -8.83 -10.39
CA ARG A 275 -5.23 -9.92 -11.25
C ARG A 275 -5.42 -11.24 -10.48
N CYS A 276 -5.72 -11.15 -9.20
CA CYS A 276 -6.03 -12.28 -8.33
C CYS A 276 -7.55 -12.45 -8.23
N PRO A 277 -8.09 -13.62 -8.60
CA PRO A 277 -9.52 -13.91 -8.40
C PRO A 277 -9.92 -13.82 -6.92
N PRO A 278 -11.10 -13.27 -6.58
CA PRO A 278 -11.59 -13.21 -5.20
C PRO A 278 -11.62 -14.58 -4.50
N SER A 279 -11.89 -15.65 -5.26
CA SER A 279 -11.86 -17.03 -4.75
C SER A 279 -10.49 -17.46 -4.24
N MET A 280 -9.40 -17.00 -4.87
CA MET A 280 -8.03 -17.28 -4.42
C MET A 280 -7.62 -16.42 -3.23
N LEU A 281 -8.35 -15.33 -2.96
CA LEU A 281 -8.14 -14.45 -1.81
C LEU A 281 -9.01 -14.85 -0.60
N GLY A 282 -9.74 -15.97 -0.69
CA GLY A 282 -10.63 -16.42 0.39
C GLY A 282 -11.92 -15.60 0.51
N VAL A 283 -12.21 -14.71 -0.44
CA VAL A 283 -13.48 -13.99 -0.51
C VAL A 283 -14.51 -14.91 -1.16
N THR A 284 -15.17 -15.72 -0.34
CA THR A 284 -16.25 -16.60 -0.80
C THR A 284 -17.57 -15.84 -0.79
N THR A 285 -18.04 -15.41 -1.97
CA THR A 285 -19.44 -15.03 -2.15
C THR A 285 -20.28 -16.31 -2.16
N ALA A 286 -21.27 -16.41 -1.27
CA ALA A 286 -22.17 -17.57 -1.24
C ALA A 286 -22.86 -17.74 -2.61
N GLY A 287 -22.53 -18.81 -3.34
CA GLY A 287 -23.12 -19.14 -4.65
C GLY A 287 -22.36 -18.65 -5.89
N ALA A 288 -21.26 -17.90 -5.76
CA ALA A 288 -20.49 -17.45 -6.93
C ALA A 288 -19.42 -18.49 -7.34
N MET A 289 -19.83 -19.50 -8.09
CA MET A 289 -18.90 -20.38 -8.82
C MET A 289 -18.34 -19.62 -10.03
N SER A 290 -17.23 -18.90 -9.84
CA SER A 290 -16.51 -18.26 -10.96
C SER A 290 -15.56 -19.21 -11.70
N TYR A 291 -15.17 -20.32 -11.05
CA TYR A 291 -14.31 -21.35 -11.63
C TYR A 291 -14.85 -22.74 -11.29
N ALA A 292 -15.12 -23.53 -12.32
CA ALA A 292 -15.34 -24.95 -12.21
C ALA A 292 -14.03 -25.66 -12.61
N SER A 293 -13.48 -26.48 -11.73
CA SER A 293 -12.51 -27.50 -12.13
C SER A 293 -13.26 -28.57 -12.89
N VAL A 294 -13.26 -28.50 -14.22
CA VAL A 294 -13.67 -29.60 -15.11
C VAL A 294 -12.51 -30.56 -15.25
#